data_AF-A0AA41RXI0-F1
#
_entry.id   AF-A0AA41RXI0-F1
#
_cell.length_a   1.000
_cell.length_b   1.000
_cell.length_c   1.000
_cell.angle_alpha   90.00
_cell.angle_beta   90.00
_cell.angle_gamma   90.00
#
_symmetry.space_group_name_H-M   'P 1'
#
loop_
_entity.id
_entity.type
_entity.pdbx_description
1 polymer ?
#
loop_
_entity_poly.entity_id
_entity_poly.type
_entity_poly.pdbx_seq_one_letter_code
_entity_poly.pdbx_strand_id
1 'polypeptide(L)'
;MATFGKPENALKRAEELINVGQMQSALQVLHDVITSKRYRAWQKTLERIMFKYVELCVEMRRGRFAKDGLIQYRIICQQVNVGSLEEVIKHFLHLSTEKAEKAKAQAEALEEALDVDDLEADKRPEDLMLSYVGGEKGKDRSDRELVTPWFKFLWETYRTVLEILRNNSKLEALYAMTAHRAFQFCKQYKRTTEFRRLCEIIRNHLANLNKYKDQRDRPDLLIPESLQLYQDTRFEQLKVATELELWQEAFRSVEDIHGLMCMVKKTPKPSLMVVYFAKLTQIFRVSDSQLYNAYAWSKLFSLQKSYNRHLTQKDLQLIASSVVLAALAVTPYDRGYGASHLELENEKERNLRMSNLIAFSLDPKRDGKEVLSRSALLSELVSKGILACASPEVKELYNLLEHEFLPLDLASRVQPLLVSIANVGGKISSAPSVPEVQLSYFVPALEKLATLRLLQQVSQVYQTMKIAVLSKMIPFFDFSVVEKVSVDAIKSNFIAMRVDHQNGAVLFGSLDLESDTLQGHLTLL
;
A
#
# COMPACT_ATOMS: atom_id res chain seq x y z
N MET A 1 41.19 21.58 23.98
CA MET A 1 39.76 21.77 24.31
C MET A 1 39.63 23.10 25.05
N ALA A 2 38.85 24.04 24.51
CA ALA A 2 38.62 25.32 25.18
C ALA A 2 37.59 25.12 26.30
N THR A 3 38.03 25.09 27.55
CA THR A 3 37.14 25.01 28.72
C THR A 3 36.60 26.39 29.04
N PHE A 4 35.36 26.67 28.62
CA PHE A 4 34.65 27.88 29.00
C PHE A 4 34.15 27.79 30.45
N GLY A 5 34.16 28.93 31.16
CA GLY A 5 33.56 29.05 32.50
C GLY A 5 32.03 29.21 32.44
N LYS A 6 31.53 30.01 31.48
CA LYS A 6 30.11 30.24 31.23
C LYS A 6 29.74 29.85 29.78
N PRO A 7 28.58 29.24 29.53
CA PRO A 7 28.14 28.85 28.19
C PRO A 7 27.93 30.08 27.28
N GLU A 8 27.57 31.23 27.84
CA GLU A 8 27.41 32.51 27.13
C GLU A 8 28.66 32.95 26.38
N ASN A 9 29.84 32.70 26.97
CA ASN A 9 31.12 33.07 26.36
C ASN A 9 31.43 32.19 25.15
N ALA A 10 30.99 30.93 25.15
CA ALA A 10 31.15 30.05 24.01
C ALA A 10 30.27 30.46 22.84
N LEU A 11 29.05 30.96 23.11
CA LEU A 11 28.17 31.49 22.07
C LEU A 11 28.79 32.72 21.39
N LYS A 12 29.26 33.70 22.18
CA LYS A 12 29.97 34.87 21.65
C LYS A 12 31.20 34.48 20.84
N ARG A 13 32.00 33.53 21.35
CA ARG A 13 33.18 33.05 20.64
C ARG A 13 32.82 32.35 19.32
N ALA A 14 31.73 31.61 19.27
CA ALA A 14 31.25 31.00 18.04
C ALA A 14 30.80 32.07 17.04
N GLU A 15 30.09 33.12 17.47
CA GLU A 15 29.69 34.25 16.63
C GLU A 15 30.90 34.99 16.04
N GLU A 16 31.94 35.25 16.85
CA GLU A 16 33.20 35.81 16.37
C GLU A 16 33.85 34.93 15.29
N LEU A 17 33.90 33.62 15.51
CA LEU A 17 34.48 32.67 14.54
C LEU A 17 33.68 32.59 13.25
N ILE A 18 32.34 32.70 13.33
CA ILE A 18 31.47 32.76 12.15
C ILE A 18 31.76 34.04 11.35
N ASN A 19 31.91 35.19 12.01
CA ASN A 19 32.21 36.47 11.35
C ASN A 19 33.56 36.45 10.63
N VAL A 20 34.52 35.66 11.10
CA VAL A 20 35.84 35.44 10.47
C VAL A 20 35.80 34.32 9.41
N GLY A 21 34.63 33.72 9.15
CA GLY A 21 34.45 32.64 8.16
C GLY A 21 34.87 31.24 8.64
N GLN A 22 35.26 31.08 9.90
CA GLN A 22 35.69 29.80 10.48
C GLN A 22 34.52 28.99 11.05
N MET A 23 33.57 28.60 10.18
CA MET A 23 32.35 27.87 10.58
C MET A 23 32.63 26.52 11.25
N GLN A 24 33.65 25.78 10.78
CA GLN A 24 34.01 24.48 11.36
C GLN A 24 34.55 24.62 12.79
N SER A 25 35.37 25.64 13.05
CA SER A 25 35.89 25.95 14.38
C SER A 25 34.77 26.42 15.32
N ALA A 26 33.86 27.25 14.82
CA ALA A 26 32.68 27.68 15.56
C ALA A 26 31.79 26.49 15.97
N LEU A 27 31.56 25.55 15.05
CA LEU A 27 30.80 24.34 15.32
C LEU A 27 31.47 23.49 16.41
N GLN A 28 32.80 23.31 16.35
CA GLN A 28 33.51 22.53 17.35
C GLN A 28 33.42 23.17 18.74
N VAL A 29 33.54 24.50 18.84
CA VAL A 29 33.38 25.24 20.10
C VAL A 29 32.01 24.99 20.73
N LEU A 30 30.95 25.03 19.93
CA LEU A 30 29.59 24.76 20.43
C LEU A 30 29.39 23.27 20.76
N HIS A 31 29.96 22.36 19.96
CA HIS A 31 29.91 20.92 20.20
C HIS A 31 30.55 20.54 21.54
N ASP A 32 31.71 21.09 21.84
CA ASP A 32 32.45 20.84 23.08
C ASP A 32 31.62 21.29 24.31
N VAL A 33 30.82 22.35 24.19
CA VAL A 33 29.94 22.82 25.27
C VAL A 33 28.75 21.90 25.48
N ILE A 34 28.07 21.50 24.41
CA ILE A 34 26.87 20.63 24.47
C ILE A 34 27.24 19.23 24.99
N THR A 35 28.41 18.72 24.61
CA THR A 35 28.89 17.39 25.03
C THR A 35 29.60 17.42 26.40
N SER A 36 29.86 18.60 26.96
CA SER A 36 30.56 18.75 28.22
C SER A 36 29.79 18.16 29.41
N LYS A 37 30.50 17.44 30.27
CA LYS A 37 29.93 16.97 31.56
C LYS A 37 29.62 18.11 32.54
N ARG A 38 30.16 19.31 32.32
CA ARG A 38 29.98 20.47 33.20
C ARG A 38 28.57 21.08 33.09
N TYR A 39 27.97 21.03 31.91
CA TYR A 39 26.71 21.72 31.60
C TYR A 39 25.55 20.74 31.41
N ARG A 40 25.25 19.95 32.45
CA ARG A 40 24.17 18.94 32.43
C ARG A 40 22.80 19.44 32.88
N ALA A 41 22.73 20.63 33.49
CA ALA A 41 21.48 21.26 33.86
C ALA A 41 21.02 22.20 32.74
N TRP A 42 19.75 22.11 32.37
CA TRP A 42 19.17 22.96 31.33
C TRP A 42 19.21 24.44 31.71
N GLN A 43 19.58 25.30 30.76
CA GLN A 43 19.59 26.76 30.86
C GLN A 43 19.13 27.36 29.54
N LYS A 44 18.45 28.52 29.57
CA LYS A 44 17.98 29.20 28.35
C LYS A 44 19.12 29.56 27.38
N THR A 45 20.34 29.76 27.88
CA THR A 45 21.52 29.97 27.05
C THR A 45 21.90 28.71 26.24
N LEU A 46 21.72 27.51 26.80
CA LEU A 46 21.99 26.25 26.09
C LEU A 46 21.02 26.04 24.93
N GLU A 47 19.77 26.48 25.07
CA GLU A 47 18.80 26.48 23.98
C GLU A 47 19.24 27.39 22.82
N ARG A 48 19.67 28.62 23.10
CA ARG A 48 20.23 29.54 22.09
C ARG A 48 21.47 28.97 21.40
N ILE A 49 22.36 28.35 22.18
CA ILE A 49 23.53 27.62 21.66
C ILE A 49 23.08 26.49 20.73
N MET A 50 22.04 25.75 21.11
CA MET A 50 21.57 24.62 20.32
C MET A 50 20.93 25.06 19.00
N PHE A 51 20.18 26.16 18.97
CA PHE A 51 19.68 26.75 17.71
C PHE A 51 20.84 27.10 16.76
N LYS A 52 21.85 27.83 17.25
CA LYS A 52 23.02 28.19 16.44
C LYS A 52 23.84 26.97 16.01
N TYR A 53 23.98 25.98 16.89
CA TYR A 53 24.68 24.74 16.60
C TYR A 53 24.03 23.95 15.46
N VAL A 54 22.70 23.84 15.50
CA VAL A 54 21.92 23.16 14.46
C VAL A 54 22.00 23.90 13.13
N GLU A 55 21.92 25.23 13.13
CA GLU A 55 22.10 26.06 11.92
C GLU A 55 23.43 25.74 11.23
N LEU A 56 24.54 25.77 11.99
CA LEU A 56 25.86 25.44 11.47
C LEU A 56 25.96 23.99 10.98
N CYS A 57 25.31 23.05 11.66
CA CYS A 57 25.27 21.66 11.22
C CYS A 57 24.56 21.50 9.86
N VAL A 58 23.46 22.23 9.65
CA VAL A 58 22.71 22.21 8.39
C VAL A 58 23.51 22.86 7.26
N GLU A 59 24.05 24.06 7.50
CA GLU A 59 24.83 24.79 6.49
C GLU A 59 26.03 23.99 5.98
N MET A 60 26.74 23.31 6.88
CA MET A 60 27.90 22.49 6.52
C MET A 60 27.54 21.02 6.21
N ARG A 61 26.25 20.64 6.23
CA ARG A 61 25.76 19.26 6.03
C ARG A 61 26.41 18.23 6.98
N ARG A 62 26.73 18.62 8.22
CA ARG A 62 27.39 17.78 9.24
C ARG A 62 26.37 16.98 10.06
N GLY A 63 25.68 16.03 9.44
CA GLY A 63 24.60 15.26 10.08
C GLY A 63 25.02 14.46 11.31
N ARG A 64 26.26 13.93 11.34
CA ARG A 64 26.79 13.20 12.51
C ARG A 64 26.91 14.10 13.75
N PHE A 65 27.43 15.31 13.57
CA PHE A 65 27.51 16.31 14.64
C PHE A 65 26.11 16.68 15.14
N ALA A 66 25.14 16.87 14.24
CA ALA A 66 23.77 17.15 14.63
C ALA A 66 23.18 16.02 15.49
N LYS A 67 23.37 14.76 15.08
CA LYS A 67 22.92 13.58 15.82
C LYS A 67 23.51 13.54 17.24
N ASP A 68 24.83 13.61 17.35
CA ASP A 68 25.51 13.50 18.65
C ASP A 68 25.12 14.65 19.57
N GLY A 69 25.07 15.88 19.04
CA GLY A 69 24.64 17.06 19.80
C GLY A 69 23.20 16.97 20.29
N LEU A 70 22.26 16.54 19.44
CA LEU A 70 20.85 16.39 19.81
C LEU A 70 20.62 15.27 20.82
N ILE A 71 21.38 14.17 20.76
CA ILE A 71 21.31 13.10 21.77
C ILE A 71 21.73 13.66 23.15
N GLN A 72 22.83 14.40 23.22
CA GLN A 72 23.26 15.02 24.47
C GLN A 72 22.28 16.08 24.96
N TYR A 73 21.78 16.93 24.05
CA TYR A 73 20.79 17.95 24.38
C TYR A 73 19.48 17.35 24.90
N ARG A 74 19.03 16.22 24.32
CA ARG A 74 17.90 15.46 24.84
C ARG A 74 18.13 15.05 26.29
N ILE A 75 19.30 14.50 26.63
CA ILE A 75 19.63 14.08 28.00
C ILE A 75 19.53 15.27 28.97
N ILE A 76 20.03 16.45 28.57
CA ILE A 76 19.98 17.69 29.38
C ILE A 76 18.53 18.16 29.60
N CYS A 77 17.69 18.09 28.57
CA CYS A 77 16.32 18.62 28.60
C CYS A 77 15.29 17.66 29.20
N GLN A 78 15.55 16.35 29.21
CA GLN A 78 14.56 15.30 29.47
C GLN A 78 13.74 15.53 30.76
N GLN A 79 14.40 15.94 31.85
CA GLN A 79 13.74 16.11 33.15
C GLN A 79 13.17 17.51 33.39
N VAL A 80 13.74 18.53 32.74
CA VAL A 80 13.49 19.94 33.08
C VAL A 80 12.57 20.60 32.06
N ASN A 81 12.92 20.58 30.78
CA ASN A 81 12.20 21.29 29.73
C ASN A 81 12.24 20.53 28.39
N VAL A 82 11.36 19.55 28.26
CA VAL A 82 11.22 18.77 27.02
C VAL A 82 10.73 19.63 25.85
N GLY A 83 9.97 20.71 26.12
CA GLY A 83 9.51 21.64 25.08
C GLY A 83 10.66 22.37 24.37
N SER A 84 11.76 22.65 25.07
CA SER A 84 12.95 23.22 24.43
C SER A 84 13.56 22.30 23.37
N LEU A 85 13.57 20.98 23.62
CA LEU A 85 14.00 20.00 22.62
C LEU A 85 13.06 19.97 21.42
N GLU A 86 11.75 20.11 21.66
CA GLU A 86 10.73 20.15 20.62
C GLU A 86 10.97 21.31 19.64
N GLU A 87 11.18 22.53 20.15
CA GLU A 87 11.43 23.72 19.34
C GLU A 87 12.75 23.65 18.56
N VAL A 88 13.82 23.16 19.18
CA VAL A 88 15.10 22.93 18.48
C VAL A 88 14.94 21.93 17.34
N ILE A 89 14.19 20.85 17.54
CA ILE A 89 13.96 19.84 16.48
C ILE A 89 13.09 20.42 15.37
N LYS A 90 12.04 21.20 15.69
CA LYS A 90 11.24 21.89 14.67
C LYS A 90 12.10 22.81 13.80
N HIS A 91 13.00 23.59 14.41
CA HIS A 91 13.94 24.44 13.68
C HIS A 91 14.91 23.63 12.81
N PHE A 92 15.46 22.54 13.33
CA PHE A 92 16.34 21.65 12.57
C PHE A 92 15.67 21.08 11.32
N LEU A 93 14.43 20.59 11.47
CA LEU A 93 13.64 20.07 10.37
C LEU A 93 13.30 21.15 9.35
N HIS A 94 12.91 22.35 9.81
CA HIS A 94 12.58 23.47 8.93
C HIS A 94 13.77 23.89 8.08
N LEU A 95 14.93 24.17 8.69
CA LEU A 95 16.14 24.57 7.97
C LEU A 95 16.62 23.49 6.99
N SER A 96 16.56 22.22 7.38
CA SER A 96 16.96 21.11 6.51
C SER A 96 16.03 20.99 5.30
N THR A 97 14.73 21.22 5.48
CA THR A 97 13.73 21.18 4.40
C THR A 97 13.94 22.37 3.47
N GLU A 98 14.07 23.58 4.01
CA GLU A 98 14.27 24.81 3.25
C GLU A 98 15.55 24.74 2.39
N LYS A 99 16.66 24.21 2.92
CA LYS A 99 17.90 24.05 2.15
C LYS A 99 17.76 23.01 1.04
N ALA A 100 17.01 21.93 1.27
CA ALA A 100 16.75 20.92 0.25
C ALA A 100 15.85 21.47 -0.87
N GLU A 101 14.82 22.24 -0.53
CA GLU A 101 13.95 22.92 -1.49
C GLU A 101 14.69 23.99 -2.29
N LYS A 102 15.55 24.78 -1.64
CA LYS A 102 16.44 25.74 -2.31
C LYS A 102 17.38 25.06 -3.29
N ALA A 103 17.99 23.95 -2.91
CA ALA A 103 18.87 23.19 -3.81
C ALA A 103 18.10 22.64 -5.02
N LYS A 104 16.86 22.18 -4.81
CA LYS A 104 15.99 21.75 -5.90
C LYS A 104 15.62 22.89 -6.84
N ALA A 105 15.18 24.03 -6.31
CA ALA A 105 14.84 25.21 -7.10
C ALA A 105 16.05 25.74 -7.88
N GLN A 106 17.25 25.66 -7.31
CA GLN A 106 18.49 26.01 -8.02
C GLN A 106 18.80 25.05 -9.17
N ALA A 107 18.58 23.74 -9.00
CA ALA A 107 18.76 22.77 -10.07
C ALA A 107 17.71 22.95 -11.20
N GLU A 108 16.45 23.23 -10.85
CA GLU A 108 15.38 23.55 -11.80
C GLU A 108 15.67 24.84 -12.57
N ALA A 109 16.13 25.91 -11.89
CA ALA A 109 16.49 27.16 -12.55
C ALA A 109 17.73 27.02 -13.46
N LEU A 110 18.70 26.18 -13.09
CA LEU A 110 19.85 25.87 -13.94
C LEU A 110 19.42 25.10 -15.19
N GLU A 111 18.46 24.18 -15.05
CA GLU A 111 17.88 23.46 -16.18
C GLU A 111 17.13 24.41 -17.12
N GLU A 112 16.26 25.27 -16.59
CA GLU A 112 15.55 26.28 -17.41
C GLU A 112 16.52 27.21 -18.12
N ALA A 113 17.61 27.63 -17.48
CA ALA A 113 18.63 28.46 -18.13
C ALA A 113 19.38 27.70 -19.24
N LEU A 114 19.67 26.41 -19.05
CA LEU A 114 20.32 25.57 -20.05
C LEU A 114 19.38 25.20 -21.23
N ASP A 115 18.07 25.16 -21.01
CA ASP A 115 17.06 24.89 -22.06
C ASP A 115 16.79 26.11 -22.96
N VAL A 116 17.21 27.31 -22.51
CA VAL A 116 17.11 28.57 -23.28
C VAL A 116 18.36 28.84 -24.14
N ASP A 117 19.47 28.13 -23.91
CA ASP A 117 20.72 28.28 -24.67
C ASP A 117 20.78 27.32 -25.88
N ASP A 118 20.41 27.89 -27.03
CA ASP A 118 20.88 27.58 -28.38
C ASP A 118 20.52 26.22 -29.02
N LEU A 119 19.58 26.24 -29.96
CA LEU A 119 19.25 25.15 -30.89
C LEU A 119 20.45 24.72 -31.76
N GLU A 120 21.53 25.52 -31.84
CA GLU A 120 22.78 25.20 -32.55
C GLU A 120 23.94 24.76 -31.63
N ALA A 121 23.75 24.69 -30.31
CA ALA A 121 24.72 24.05 -29.42
C ALA A 121 24.60 22.53 -29.54
N ASP A 122 25.15 21.99 -30.63
CA ASP A 122 25.27 20.58 -30.92
C ASP A 122 25.59 19.79 -29.64
N LYS A 123 24.74 18.81 -29.33
CA LYS A 123 24.92 17.81 -28.28
C LYS A 123 26.39 17.41 -28.25
N ARG A 124 27.13 17.84 -27.23
CA ARG A 124 28.55 17.54 -27.13
C ARG A 124 28.74 16.04 -27.31
N PRO A 125 29.73 15.59 -28.10
CA PRO A 125 29.97 14.16 -28.32
C PRO A 125 30.07 13.37 -27.00
N GLU A 126 30.58 14.01 -25.95
CA GLU A 126 30.65 13.51 -24.58
C GLU A 126 29.26 13.21 -23.97
N ASP A 127 28.27 14.08 -24.16
CA ASP A 127 26.90 13.89 -23.67
C ASP A 127 26.18 12.78 -24.42
N LEU A 128 26.42 12.68 -25.74
CA LEU A 128 25.93 11.57 -26.54
C LEU A 128 26.53 10.24 -26.04
N MET A 129 27.86 10.16 -25.87
CA MET A 129 28.53 8.97 -25.34
C MET A 129 28.00 8.56 -23.96
N LEU A 130 27.84 9.52 -23.05
CA LEU A 130 27.33 9.24 -21.71
C LEU A 130 25.84 8.83 -21.72
N SER A 131 25.05 9.33 -22.66
CA SER A 131 23.66 8.88 -22.85
C SER A 131 23.57 7.42 -23.32
N TYR A 132 24.51 6.96 -24.15
CA TYR A 132 24.58 5.56 -24.60
C TYR A 132 25.03 4.58 -23.50
N VAL A 133 25.90 5.02 -22.58
CA VAL A 133 26.42 4.16 -21.51
C VAL A 133 25.51 4.15 -20.28
N GLY A 134 25.02 5.31 -19.85
CA GLY A 134 24.28 5.47 -18.60
C GLY A 134 22.77 5.60 -18.74
N GLY A 135 22.25 5.91 -19.93
CA GLY A 135 20.84 6.30 -20.12
C GLY A 135 20.42 7.59 -19.38
N GLU A 136 21.33 8.19 -18.58
CA GLU A 136 21.11 9.38 -17.76
C GLU A 136 21.18 10.64 -18.63
N LYS A 137 20.10 11.43 -18.61
CA LYS A 137 20.02 12.73 -19.29
C LYS A 137 20.77 13.81 -18.48
N GLY A 138 21.03 14.97 -19.08
CA GLY A 138 21.68 16.11 -18.40
C GLY A 138 21.01 16.50 -17.07
N LYS A 139 19.66 16.50 -17.04
CA LYS A 139 18.83 16.73 -15.84
C LYS A 139 19.13 15.76 -14.69
N ASP A 140 19.27 14.46 -14.98
CA ASP A 140 19.53 13.46 -13.95
C ASP A 140 20.91 13.66 -13.31
N ARG A 141 21.87 14.25 -14.04
CA ARG A 141 23.21 14.55 -13.54
C ARG A 141 23.23 15.78 -12.63
N SER A 142 22.59 16.87 -13.03
CA SER A 142 22.49 18.08 -12.19
C SER A 142 21.75 17.78 -10.88
N ASP A 143 20.67 17.00 -10.94
CA ASP A 143 19.95 16.52 -9.75
C ASP A 143 20.80 15.61 -8.87
N ARG A 144 21.68 14.79 -9.48
CA ARG A 144 22.59 13.91 -8.74
C ARG A 144 23.73 14.67 -8.04
N GLU A 145 24.19 15.77 -8.62
CA GLU A 145 25.26 16.59 -8.06
C GLU A 145 24.75 17.58 -7.02
N LEU A 146 23.70 18.35 -7.33
CA LEU A 146 23.22 19.45 -6.49
C LEU A 146 22.16 18.98 -5.49
N VAL A 147 21.14 18.24 -5.95
CA VAL A 147 19.94 17.95 -5.14
C VAL A 147 20.14 16.71 -4.26
N THR A 148 20.72 15.65 -4.81
CA THR A 148 20.86 14.35 -4.13
C THR A 148 21.63 14.42 -2.81
N PRO A 149 22.72 15.21 -2.65
CA PRO A 149 23.37 15.37 -1.36
C PRO A 149 22.46 15.98 -0.30
N TRP A 150 21.63 16.97 -0.66
CA TRP A 150 20.66 17.59 0.25
C TRP A 150 19.52 16.65 0.59
N PHE A 151 19.02 15.87 -0.36
CA PHE A 151 18.01 14.84 -0.09
C PHE A 151 18.54 13.73 0.82
N LYS A 152 19.79 13.28 0.63
CA LYS A 152 20.44 12.34 1.55
C LYS A 152 20.58 12.92 2.95
N PHE A 153 20.98 14.18 3.06
CA PHE A 153 21.07 14.89 4.34
C PHE A 153 19.70 15.01 5.01
N LEU A 154 18.67 15.45 4.29
CA LEU A 154 17.30 15.59 4.80
C LEU A 154 16.71 14.25 5.24
N TRP A 155 16.93 13.18 4.47
CA TRP A 155 16.55 11.82 4.87
C TRP A 155 17.22 11.40 6.18
N GLU A 156 18.53 11.58 6.31
CA GLU A 156 19.26 11.22 7.53
C GLU A 156 18.83 12.10 8.73
N THR A 157 18.45 13.35 8.47
CA THR A 157 17.81 14.25 9.46
C THR A 157 16.48 13.65 9.95
N TYR A 158 15.56 13.24 9.06
CA TYR A 158 14.31 12.59 9.47
C TYR A 158 14.59 11.33 10.31
N ARG A 159 15.49 10.47 9.84
CA ARG A 159 15.88 9.25 10.56
C ARG A 159 16.41 9.55 11.96
N THR A 160 17.34 10.50 12.06
CA THR A 160 17.96 10.92 13.31
C THR A 160 16.93 11.47 14.28
N VAL A 161 16.04 12.34 13.81
CA VAL A 161 14.96 12.92 14.63
C VAL A 161 14.02 11.81 15.14
N LEU A 162 13.58 10.89 14.29
CA LEU A 162 12.74 9.76 14.72
C LEU A 162 13.45 8.88 15.77
N GLU A 163 14.75 8.65 15.63
CA GLU A 163 15.54 7.91 16.62
C GLU A 163 15.64 8.64 17.97
N ILE A 164 15.77 9.97 17.96
CA ILE A 164 15.85 10.80 19.17
C ILE A 164 14.50 10.86 19.89
N LEU A 165 13.41 11.01 19.13
CA LEU A 165 12.06 11.21 19.64
C LEU A 165 11.37 9.91 20.11
N ARG A 166 11.91 8.74 19.76
CA ARG A 166 11.26 7.45 20.08
C ARG A 166 11.07 7.26 21.59
N ASN A 167 10.01 6.53 21.94
CA ASN A 167 9.69 6.12 23.32
C ASN A 167 9.61 7.28 24.33
N ASN A 168 9.12 8.44 23.91
CA ASN A 168 8.84 9.58 24.79
C ASN A 168 7.39 10.04 24.61
N SER A 169 6.58 9.88 25.66
CA SER A 169 5.14 10.20 25.64
C SER A 169 4.85 11.68 25.37
N LYS A 170 5.74 12.58 25.79
CA LYS A 170 5.57 14.03 25.58
C LYS A 170 5.88 14.48 24.16
N LEU A 171 6.57 13.67 23.37
CA LEU A 171 7.04 14.01 22.03
C LEU A 171 6.37 13.17 20.93
N GLU A 172 5.32 12.41 21.26
CA GLU A 172 4.61 11.55 20.31
C GLU A 172 4.05 12.33 19.11
N ALA A 173 3.48 13.51 19.37
CA ALA A 173 2.93 14.37 18.32
C ALA A 173 4.02 14.83 17.34
N LEU A 174 5.18 15.25 17.85
CA LEU A 174 6.31 15.65 17.02
C LEU A 174 6.90 14.45 16.26
N TYR A 175 6.95 13.27 16.88
CA TYR A 175 7.36 12.02 16.22
C TYR A 175 6.44 11.68 15.05
N ALA A 176 5.11 11.70 15.27
CA ALA A 176 4.12 11.42 14.23
C ALA A 176 4.20 12.45 13.09
N MET A 177 4.27 13.75 13.40
CA MET A 177 4.47 14.81 12.41
C MET A 177 5.74 14.58 11.58
N THR A 178 6.84 14.20 12.22
CA THR A 178 8.11 13.92 11.52
C THR A 178 7.98 12.72 10.59
N ALA A 179 7.33 11.63 11.04
CA ALA A 179 7.10 10.46 10.22
C ALA A 179 6.23 10.79 9.00
N HIS A 180 5.16 11.57 9.18
CA HIS A 180 4.28 12.00 8.09
C HIS A 180 5.01 12.87 7.08
N ARG A 181 5.81 13.85 7.53
CA ARG A 181 6.66 14.66 6.65
C ARG A 181 7.66 13.80 5.88
N ALA A 182 8.28 12.81 6.54
CA ALA A 182 9.20 11.89 5.88
C ALA A 182 8.50 11.00 4.83
N PHE A 183 7.27 10.56 5.08
CA PHE A 183 6.47 9.86 4.07
C PHE A 183 6.17 10.75 2.87
N GLN A 184 5.74 12.00 3.10
CA GLN A 184 5.45 12.96 2.02
C GLN A 184 6.71 13.33 1.23
N PHE A 185 7.86 13.50 1.89
CA PHE A 185 9.16 13.63 1.24
C PHE A 185 9.46 12.45 0.32
N CYS A 186 9.27 11.21 0.82
CA CYS A 186 9.51 10.02 0.00
C CYS A 186 8.54 9.92 -1.19
N LYS A 187 7.28 10.33 -1.00
CA LYS A 187 6.24 10.40 -2.05
C LYS A 187 6.61 11.41 -3.12
N GLN A 188 6.83 12.66 -2.72
CA GLN A 188 7.07 13.81 -3.60
C GLN A 188 8.28 13.58 -4.51
N TYR A 189 9.36 13.02 -3.96
CA TYR A 189 10.61 12.78 -4.68
C TYR A 189 10.81 11.32 -5.10
N LYS A 190 9.75 10.50 -5.06
CA LYS A 190 9.73 9.08 -5.47
C LYS A 190 10.88 8.22 -4.87
N ARG A 191 11.25 8.49 -3.61
CA ARG A 191 12.34 7.83 -2.88
C ARG A 191 11.88 6.51 -2.26
N THR A 192 11.68 5.49 -3.10
CA THR A 192 11.11 4.20 -2.67
C THR A 192 12.03 3.41 -1.72
N THR A 193 13.35 3.57 -1.83
CA THR A 193 14.33 2.89 -0.96
C THR A 193 14.27 3.42 0.47
N GLU A 194 14.23 4.74 0.63
CA GLU A 194 14.09 5.42 1.90
C GLU A 194 12.73 5.13 2.53
N PHE A 195 11.66 5.11 1.74
CA PHE A 195 10.33 4.75 2.23
C PHE A 195 10.29 3.36 2.88
N ARG A 196 10.85 2.33 2.23
CA ARG A 196 10.91 0.98 2.81
C ARG A 196 11.73 0.96 4.11
N ARG A 197 12.85 1.67 4.15
CA ARG A 197 13.67 1.83 5.38
C ARG A 197 12.91 2.55 6.49
N LEU A 198 12.14 3.57 6.15
CA LEU A 198 11.31 4.32 7.10
C LEU A 198 10.26 3.41 7.75
N CYS A 199 9.53 2.63 6.95
CA CYS A 199 8.54 1.70 7.45
C CYS A 199 9.18 0.69 8.42
N GLU A 200 10.35 0.17 8.08
CA GLU A 200 11.10 -0.75 8.95
C GLU A 200 11.57 -0.09 10.26
N ILE A 201 12.03 1.17 10.22
CA ILE A 201 12.36 1.94 11.42
C ILE A 201 11.13 2.05 12.34
N ILE A 202 9.96 2.41 11.79
CA ILE A 202 8.75 2.59 12.59
C ILE A 202 8.23 1.25 13.14
N ARG A 203 8.39 0.12 12.41
CA ARG A 203 8.13 -1.23 12.95
C ARG A 203 9.03 -1.53 14.14
N ASN A 204 10.33 -1.34 13.98
CA ASN A 204 11.32 -1.57 15.04
C ASN A 204 11.06 -0.71 16.27
N HIS A 205 10.65 0.55 16.09
CA HIS A 205 10.28 1.43 17.20
C HIS A 205 9.06 0.90 17.97
N LEU A 206 8.01 0.43 17.27
CA LEU A 206 6.83 -0.17 17.92
C LEU A 206 7.16 -1.51 18.60
N ALA A 207 7.98 -2.35 17.99
CA ALA A 207 8.44 -3.60 18.58
C ALA A 207 9.25 -3.35 19.87
N ASN A 208 10.15 -2.37 19.85
CA ASN A 208 10.91 -1.94 21.03
C ASN A 208 9.99 -1.38 22.13
N LEU A 209 9.00 -0.58 21.75
CA LEU A 209 7.98 -0.09 22.69
C LEU A 209 7.29 -1.25 23.41
N ASN A 210 6.93 -2.32 22.70
CA ASN A 210 6.26 -3.47 23.30
C ASN A 210 7.19 -4.35 24.15
N LYS A 211 8.48 -4.44 23.77
CA LYS A 211 9.49 -5.22 24.48
C LYS A 211 9.88 -4.60 25.83
N TYR A 212 10.03 -3.28 25.89
CA TYR A 212 10.52 -2.56 27.07
C TYR A 212 9.38 -1.86 27.82
N LYS A 213 8.58 -2.65 28.54
CA LYS A 213 7.35 -2.13 29.15
C LYS A 213 7.55 -1.17 30.32
N ASP A 214 8.65 -1.31 31.05
CA ASP A 214 8.90 -0.60 32.33
C ASP A 214 9.56 0.78 32.18
N GLN A 215 9.66 1.32 30.96
CA GLN A 215 10.27 2.64 30.74
C GLN A 215 9.37 3.77 31.25
N ARG A 216 9.90 4.67 32.09
CA ARG A 216 9.15 5.74 32.79
C ARG A 216 8.40 6.71 31.87
N ASP A 217 9.01 7.13 30.76
CA ASP A 217 8.44 8.13 29.84
C ASP A 217 7.82 7.49 28.59
N ARG A 218 7.43 6.21 28.68
CA ARG A 218 6.92 5.42 27.56
C ARG A 218 5.52 5.89 27.11
N PRO A 219 5.28 5.98 25.78
CA PRO A 219 3.93 6.07 25.22
C PRO A 219 3.01 4.94 25.67
N ASP A 220 1.83 5.29 26.19
CA ASP A 220 0.79 4.32 26.54
C ASP A 220 -0.26 4.22 25.43
N LEU A 221 -0.32 3.07 24.76
CA LEU A 221 -1.26 2.81 23.67
C LEU A 221 -2.71 2.60 24.15
N LEU A 222 -2.96 2.55 25.46
CA LEU A 222 -4.32 2.53 26.01
C LEU A 222 -4.96 3.93 25.97
N ILE A 223 -4.13 4.99 26.00
CA ILE A 223 -4.57 6.38 25.90
C ILE A 223 -5.08 6.64 24.47
N PRO A 224 -6.32 7.14 24.30
CA PRO A 224 -6.90 7.35 22.98
C PRO A 224 -6.10 8.29 22.07
N GLU A 225 -5.53 9.36 22.63
CA GLU A 225 -4.74 10.34 21.88
C GLU A 225 -3.45 9.73 21.34
N SER A 226 -2.67 9.06 22.19
CA SER A 226 -1.48 8.31 21.78
C SER A 226 -1.82 7.26 20.74
N LEU A 227 -2.85 6.42 20.99
CA LEU A 227 -3.27 5.40 20.03
C LEU A 227 -3.64 6.00 18.67
N GLN A 228 -4.33 7.14 18.66
CA GLN A 228 -4.70 7.83 17.43
C GLN A 228 -3.47 8.25 16.62
N LEU A 229 -2.42 8.78 17.25
CA LEU A 229 -1.17 9.15 16.56
C LEU A 229 -0.51 7.94 15.87
N TYR A 230 -0.46 6.79 16.55
CA TYR A 230 0.09 5.56 15.97
C TYR A 230 -0.79 5.04 14.82
N GLN A 231 -2.12 5.05 14.99
CA GLN A 231 -3.05 4.67 13.93
C GLN A 231 -2.88 5.56 12.70
N ASP A 232 -2.97 6.88 12.88
CA ASP A 232 -2.88 7.85 11.78
C ASP A 232 -1.55 7.69 11.03
N THR A 233 -0.45 7.44 11.74
CA THR A 233 0.87 7.15 11.13
C THR A 233 0.85 5.87 10.30
N ARG A 234 0.24 4.78 10.75
CA ARG A 234 0.14 3.53 9.98
C ARG A 234 -0.80 3.65 8.79
N PHE A 235 -1.89 4.38 8.93
CA PHE A 235 -2.81 4.65 7.82
C PHE A 235 -2.15 5.52 6.75
N GLU A 236 -1.36 6.52 7.15
CA GLU A 236 -0.61 7.34 6.20
C GLU A 236 0.50 6.53 5.51
N GLN A 237 1.19 5.65 6.25
CA GLN A 237 2.13 4.67 5.68
C GLN A 237 1.45 3.82 4.59
N LEU A 238 0.26 3.26 4.86
CA LEU A 238 -0.49 2.47 3.89
C LEU A 238 -0.87 3.29 2.65
N LYS A 239 -1.39 4.52 2.82
CA LYS A 239 -1.75 5.38 1.69
C LYS A 239 -0.53 5.65 0.80
N VAL A 240 0.57 6.12 1.37
CA VAL A 240 1.78 6.47 0.62
C VAL A 240 2.38 5.23 -0.05
N ALA A 241 2.38 4.07 0.61
CA ALA A 241 2.84 2.81 0.02
C ALA A 241 2.04 2.44 -1.24
N THR A 242 0.70 2.63 -1.22
CA THR A 242 -0.15 2.37 -2.40
C THR A 242 0.04 3.41 -3.51
N GLU A 243 0.30 4.68 -3.18
CA GLU A 243 0.54 5.73 -4.18
C GLU A 243 1.92 5.62 -4.84
N LEU A 244 2.91 5.08 -4.11
CA LEU A 244 4.22 4.70 -4.65
C LEU A 244 4.23 3.32 -5.33
N GLU A 245 3.07 2.65 -5.40
CA GLU A 245 2.90 1.31 -5.99
C GLU A 245 3.83 0.24 -5.38
N LEU A 246 4.18 0.41 -4.10
CA LEU A 246 4.99 -0.53 -3.34
C LEU A 246 4.10 -1.62 -2.72
N TRP A 247 3.49 -2.46 -3.57
CA TRP A 247 2.43 -3.40 -3.17
C TRP A 247 2.79 -4.36 -2.04
N GLN A 248 4.03 -4.86 -2.01
CA GLN A 248 4.51 -5.70 -0.89
C GLN A 248 4.57 -4.92 0.42
N GLU A 249 5.04 -3.67 0.38
CA GLU A 249 5.14 -2.82 1.58
C GLU A 249 3.76 -2.30 2.01
N ALA A 250 2.86 -2.06 1.05
CA ALA A 250 1.46 -1.75 1.31
C ALA A 250 0.78 -2.90 2.04
N PHE A 251 0.97 -4.16 1.60
CA PHE A 251 0.45 -5.32 2.29
C PHE A 251 1.05 -5.47 3.70
N ARG A 252 2.37 -5.33 3.88
CA ARG A 252 2.97 -5.31 5.22
C ARG A 252 2.41 -4.19 6.12
N SER A 253 2.04 -3.05 5.54
CA SER A 253 1.40 -1.94 6.28
C SER A 253 -0.02 -2.29 6.73
N VAL A 254 -0.78 -3.08 5.96
CA VAL A 254 -2.08 -3.65 6.38
C VAL A 254 -1.89 -4.53 7.61
N GLU A 255 -0.84 -5.36 7.62
CA GLU A 255 -0.50 -6.23 8.75
C GLU A 255 -0.03 -5.43 9.96
N ASP A 256 0.73 -4.35 9.75
CA ASP A 256 1.14 -3.45 10.82
C ASP A 256 -0.08 -2.80 11.50
N ILE A 257 -1.10 -2.41 10.72
CA ILE A 257 -2.36 -1.85 11.24
C ILE A 257 -3.11 -2.93 12.04
N HIS A 258 -3.33 -4.11 11.44
CA HIS A 258 -4.02 -5.21 12.11
C HIS A 258 -3.30 -5.63 13.41
N GLY A 259 -1.98 -5.79 13.35
CA GLY A 259 -1.13 -6.14 14.48
C GLY A 259 -1.19 -5.10 15.61
N LEU A 260 -1.14 -3.80 15.29
CA LEU A 260 -1.31 -2.73 16.27
C LEU A 260 -2.68 -2.84 16.98
N MET A 261 -3.74 -3.10 16.22
CA MET A 261 -5.09 -3.22 16.77
C MET A 261 -5.30 -4.49 17.59
N CYS A 262 -4.63 -5.60 17.23
CA CYS A 262 -4.58 -6.81 18.04
C CYS A 262 -3.88 -6.56 19.39
N MET A 263 -2.83 -5.73 19.43
CA MET A 263 -2.13 -5.39 20.68
C MET A 263 -3.05 -4.63 21.66
N VAL A 264 -3.86 -3.70 21.16
CA VAL A 264 -4.74 -2.86 22.00
C VAL A 264 -6.16 -3.40 22.16
N LYS A 265 -6.53 -4.44 21.40
CA LYS A 265 -7.86 -5.06 21.37
C LYS A 265 -9.00 -4.05 21.15
N LYS A 266 -8.77 -3.07 20.29
CA LYS A 266 -9.77 -2.06 19.89
C LYS A 266 -9.90 -2.08 18.38
N THR A 267 -11.02 -1.64 17.84
CA THR A 267 -11.18 -1.42 16.40
C THR A 267 -10.94 0.06 16.05
N PRO A 268 -10.35 0.38 14.88
CA PRO A 268 -10.21 1.76 14.43
C PRO A 268 -11.58 2.42 14.20
N LYS A 269 -11.58 3.74 14.10
CA LYS A 269 -12.77 4.52 13.74
C LYS A 269 -13.30 4.06 12.37
N PRO A 270 -14.63 4.01 12.14
CA PRO A 270 -15.21 3.57 10.88
C PRO A 270 -14.67 4.29 9.64
N SER A 271 -14.36 5.60 9.74
CA SER A 271 -13.76 6.38 8.66
C SER A 271 -12.39 5.84 8.22
N LEU A 272 -11.55 5.42 9.16
CA LEU A 272 -10.26 4.78 8.87
C LEU A 272 -10.45 3.37 8.30
N MET A 273 -11.45 2.63 8.79
CA MET A 273 -11.76 1.30 8.26
C MET A 273 -12.24 1.34 6.80
N VAL A 274 -12.90 2.41 6.35
CA VAL A 274 -13.21 2.62 4.93
C VAL A 274 -11.92 2.71 4.11
N VAL A 275 -10.94 3.49 4.58
CA VAL A 275 -9.62 3.61 3.93
C VAL A 275 -8.89 2.27 3.92
N TYR A 276 -8.92 1.53 5.03
CA TYR A 276 -8.30 0.21 5.14
C TYR A 276 -8.82 -0.74 4.05
N PHE A 277 -10.14 -0.94 3.98
CA PHE A 277 -10.72 -1.87 3.00
C PHE A 277 -10.61 -1.35 1.57
N ALA A 278 -10.71 -0.04 1.34
CA ALA A 278 -10.50 0.53 0.02
C ALA A 278 -9.06 0.32 -0.49
N LYS A 279 -8.04 0.43 0.37
CA LYS A 279 -6.66 0.11 -0.02
C LYS A 279 -6.45 -1.39 -0.16
N LEU A 280 -7.11 -2.19 0.67
CA LEU A 280 -7.06 -3.65 0.60
C LEU A 280 -7.63 -4.19 -0.71
N THR A 281 -8.73 -3.64 -1.23
CA THR A 281 -9.26 -4.02 -2.55
C THR A 281 -8.24 -3.72 -3.65
N GLN A 282 -7.53 -2.59 -3.61
CA GLN A 282 -6.47 -2.30 -4.58
C GLN A 282 -5.32 -3.30 -4.51
N ILE A 283 -4.86 -3.63 -3.30
CA ILE A 283 -3.76 -4.57 -3.10
C ILE A 283 -4.13 -5.94 -3.66
N PHE A 284 -5.31 -6.47 -3.31
CA PHE A 284 -5.74 -7.79 -3.79
C PHE A 284 -6.04 -7.83 -5.29
N ARG A 285 -6.41 -6.70 -5.89
CA ARG A 285 -6.56 -6.58 -7.34
C ARG A 285 -5.20 -6.76 -8.03
N VAL A 286 -4.17 -6.07 -7.55
CA VAL A 286 -2.83 -6.14 -8.15
C VAL A 286 -2.18 -7.51 -7.94
N SER A 287 -2.48 -8.18 -6.83
CA SER A 287 -1.99 -9.55 -6.56
C SER A 287 -2.80 -10.65 -7.24
N ASP A 288 -3.75 -10.31 -8.12
CA ASP A 288 -4.69 -11.23 -8.80
C ASP A 288 -5.40 -12.21 -7.83
N SER A 289 -5.67 -11.75 -6.61
CA SER A 289 -6.30 -12.54 -5.55
C SER A 289 -7.80 -12.23 -5.48
N GLN A 290 -8.53 -12.67 -6.51
CA GLN A 290 -9.91 -12.29 -6.78
C GLN A 290 -10.87 -12.60 -5.63
N LEU A 291 -10.73 -13.77 -4.99
CA LEU A 291 -11.56 -14.16 -3.85
C LEU A 291 -11.45 -13.16 -2.69
N TYR A 292 -10.22 -12.83 -2.29
CA TYR A 292 -9.96 -11.88 -1.21
C TYR A 292 -10.38 -10.45 -1.59
N ASN A 293 -10.19 -10.08 -2.85
CA ASN A 293 -10.67 -8.81 -3.38
C ASN A 293 -12.19 -8.67 -3.21
N ALA A 294 -12.95 -9.70 -3.58
CA ALA A 294 -14.40 -9.70 -3.49
C ALA A 294 -14.91 -9.63 -2.04
N TYR A 295 -14.27 -10.34 -1.12
CA TYR A 295 -14.57 -10.21 0.32
C TYR A 295 -14.22 -8.82 0.86
N ALA A 296 -13.08 -8.23 0.46
CA ALA A 296 -12.72 -6.87 0.86
C ALA A 296 -13.77 -5.84 0.37
N TRP A 297 -14.29 -6.00 -0.86
CA TRP A 297 -15.41 -5.23 -1.37
C TRP A 297 -16.68 -5.41 -0.54
N SER A 298 -17.04 -6.65 -0.18
CA SER A 298 -18.21 -6.95 0.66
C SER A 298 -18.13 -6.26 2.04
N LYS A 299 -16.94 -6.27 2.67
CA LYS A 299 -16.70 -5.56 3.94
C LYS A 299 -16.78 -4.04 3.75
N LEU A 300 -16.21 -3.50 2.68
CA LEU A 300 -16.30 -2.08 2.35
C LEU A 300 -17.75 -1.63 2.16
N PHE A 301 -18.55 -2.40 1.40
CA PHE A 301 -19.98 -2.14 1.21
C PHE A 301 -20.74 -2.14 2.53
N SER A 302 -20.55 -3.18 3.35
CA SER A 302 -21.22 -3.32 4.65
C SER A 302 -20.93 -2.12 5.55
N LEU A 303 -19.66 -1.69 5.59
CA LEU A 303 -19.21 -0.56 6.39
C LEU A 303 -19.77 0.78 5.89
N GLN A 304 -19.75 1.01 4.59
CA GLN A 304 -20.31 2.25 4.02
C GLN A 304 -21.83 2.32 4.22
N LYS A 305 -22.55 1.21 4.03
CA LYS A 305 -23.99 1.15 4.26
C LYS A 305 -24.38 1.40 5.72
N SER A 306 -23.59 0.92 6.69
CA SER A 306 -23.93 1.06 8.11
C SER A 306 -23.52 2.41 8.72
N TYR A 307 -22.41 3.00 8.29
CA TYR A 307 -21.83 4.18 8.95
C TYR A 307 -21.97 5.48 8.15
N ASN A 308 -22.12 5.42 6.83
CA ASN A 308 -22.13 6.62 5.99
C ASN A 308 -23.56 7.15 5.78
N ARG A 309 -23.98 8.09 6.63
CA ARG A 309 -25.31 8.72 6.56
C ARG A 309 -25.52 9.59 5.32
N HIS A 310 -24.46 10.03 4.66
CA HIS A 310 -24.50 10.90 3.47
C HIS A 310 -24.19 10.12 2.17
N LEU A 311 -24.31 8.79 2.19
CA LEU A 311 -24.07 7.97 1.02
C LEU A 311 -25.15 8.22 -0.04
N THR A 312 -24.74 8.70 -1.21
CA THR A 312 -25.67 8.88 -2.32
C THR A 312 -26.14 7.52 -2.85
N GLN A 313 -27.35 7.47 -3.39
CA GLN A 313 -27.86 6.23 -3.99
C GLN A 313 -26.98 5.74 -5.14
N LYS A 314 -26.37 6.67 -5.89
CA LYS A 314 -25.40 6.36 -6.96
C LYS A 314 -24.13 5.72 -6.42
N ASP A 315 -23.55 6.26 -5.34
CA ASP A 315 -22.37 5.68 -4.69
C ASP A 315 -22.67 4.28 -4.14
N LEU A 316 -23.82 4.10 -3.49
CA LEU A 316 -24.26 2.81 -2.96
C LEU A 316 -24.42 1.78 -4.08
N GLN A 317 -25.04 2.17 -5.20
CA GLN A 317 -25.23 1.31 -6.37
C GLN A 317 -23.91 0.93 -7.02
N LEU A 318 -22.95 1.87 -7.13
CA LEU A 318 -21.63 1.62 -7.68
C LEU A 318 -20.86 0.59 -6.85
N ILE A 319 -20.87 0.74 -5.51
CA ILE A 319 -20.17 -0.18 -4.62
C ILE A 319 -20.85 -1.55 -4.60
N ALA A 320 -22.19 -1.60 -4.55
CA ALA A 320 -22.94 -2.86 -4.65
C ALA A 320 -22.62 -3.61 -5.94
N SER A 321 -22.62 -2.88 -7.07
CA SER A 321 -22.26 -3.44 -8.38
C SER A 321 -20.82 -3.96 -8.40
N SER A 322 -19.88 -3.22 -7.80
CA SER A 322 -18.49 -3.64 -7.67
C SER A 322 -18.33 -4.93 -6.86
N VAL A 323 -19.10 -5.08 -5.76
CA VAL A 323 -19.08 -6.29 -4.93
C VAL A 323 -19.58 -7.50 -5.72
N VAL A 324 -20.69 -7.35 -6.42
CA VAL A 324 -21.29 -8.44 -7.22
C VAL A 324 -20.35 -8.84 -8.36
N LEU A 325 -19.80 -7.87 -9.10
CA LEU A 325 -18.87 -8.14 -10.19
C LEU A 325 -17.56 -8.76 -9.69
N ALA A 326 -17.03 -8.31 -8.54
CA ALA A 326 -15.85 -8.92 -7.93
C ALA A 326 -16.13 -10.37 -7.50
N ALA A 327 -17.32 -10.66 -6.95
CA ALA A 327 -17.70 -12.03 -6.57
C ALA A 327 -17.90 -12.95 -7.78
N LEU A 328 -18.49 -12.43 -8.86
CA LEU A 328 -18.62 -13.15 -10.13
C LEU A 328 -17.25 -13.38 -10.77
N ALA A 329 -16.33 -12.42 -10.72
CA ALA A 329 -15.00 -12.55 -11.29
C ALA A 329 -14.18 -13.71 -10.68
N VAL A 330 -14.50 -14.15 -9.46
CA VAL A 330 -13.87 -15.33 -8.84
C VAL A 330 -14.16 -16.58 -9.67
N THR A 331 -13.11 -17.34 -9.99
CA THR A 331 -13.22 -18.59 -10.73
C THR A 331 -14.15 -19.59 -10.02
N PRO A 332 -15.00 -20.33 -10.76
CA PRO A 332 -16.03 -21.20 -10.17
C PRO A 332 -15.50 -22.52 -9.63
N TYR A 333 -14.20 -22.81 -9.79
CA TYR A 333 -13.53 -24.01 -9.32
C TYR A 333 -12.30 -23.69 -8.48
N ASP A 334 -11.94 -24.62 -7.59
CA ASP A 334 -10.76 -24.53 -6.75
C ASP A 334 -9.54 -25.12 -7.45
N ARG A 335 -8.38 -24.50 -7.24
CA ARG A 335 -7.11 -24.94 -7.85
C ARG A 335 -6.42 -26.08 -7.09
N GLY A 336 -7.05 -26.61 -6.04
CA GLY A 336 -6.46 -27.63 -5.16
C GLY A 336 -6.44 -29.05 -5.73
N TYR A 337 -7.13 -29.31 -6.84
CA TYR A 337 -7.14 -30.64 -7.46
C TYR A 337 -5.76 -30.97 -8.05
N GLY A 338 -5.16 -32.08 -7.61
CA GLY A 338 -3.80 -32.49 -7.98
C GLY A 338 -2.67 -31.73 -7.26
N ALA A 339 -2.98 -30.89 -6.27
CA ALA A 339 -1.98 -30.23 -5.44
C ALA A 339 -1.35 -31.19 -4.42
N SER A 340 -0.07 -30.99 -4.13
CA SER A 340 0.65 -31.75 -3.11
C SER A 340 0.17 -31.39 -1.69
N HIS A 341 0.40 -32.27 -0.72
CA HIS A 341 0.04 -32.02 0.68
C HIS A 341 0.65 -30.71 1.21
N LEU A 342 1.92 -30.44 0.87
CA LEU A 342 2.63 -29.24 1.28
C LEU A 342 2.01 -27.96 0.70
N GLU A 343 1.55 -27.99 -0.56
CA GLU A 343 0.86 -26.87 -1.19
C GLU A 343 -0.48 -26.59 -0.51
N LEU A 344 -1.22 -27.63 -0.14
CA LEU A 344 -2.49 -27.50 0.58
C LEU A 344 -2.31 -26.93 1.99
N GLU A 345 -1.25 -27.31 2.71
CA GLU A 345 -0.93 -26.73 4.02
C GLU A 345 -0.56 -25.25 3.93
N ASN A 346 0.30 -24.88 2.97
CA ASN A 346 0.67 -23.49 2.72
C ASN A 346 -0.55 -22.65 2.34
N GLU A 347 -1.46 -23.20 1.53
CA GLU A 347 -2.69 -22.52 1.15
C GLU A 347 -3.65 -22.32 2.34
N LYS A 348 -3.75 -23.31 3.23
CA LYS A 348 -4.54 -23.17 4.48
C LYS A 348 -4.00 -22.08 5.38
N GLU A 349 -2.68 -22.03 5.60
CA GLU A 349 -2.05 -20.98 6.41
C GLU A 349 -2.28 -19.59 5.79
N ARG A 350 -2.11 -19.48 4.47
CA ARG A 350 -2.40 -18.26 3.72
C ARG A 350 -3.87 -17.85 3.88
N ASN A 351 -4.81 -18.77 3.68
CA ASN A 351 -6.24 -18.52 3.81
C ASN A 351 -6.60 -18.04 5.22
N LEU A 352 -6.03 -18.63 6.27
CA LEU A 352 -6.25 -18.21 7.65
C LEU A 352 -5.73 -16.79 7.90
N ARG A 353 -4.50 -16.50 7.45
CA ARG A 353 -3.91 -15.15 7.55
C ARG A 353 -4.78 -14.12 6.84
N MET A 354 -5.23 -14.40 5.63
CA MET A 354 -6.07 -13.49 4.83
C MET A 354 -7.46 -13.31 5.43
N SER A 355 -8.08 -14.38 5.93
CA SER A 355 -9.37 -14.33 6.63
C SER A 355 -9.30 -13.40 7.84
N ASN A 356 -8.24 -13.48 8.65
CA ASN A 356 -8.05 -12.60 9.80
C ASN A 356 -7.93 -11.12 9.40
N LEU A 357 -7.21 -10.81 8.32
CA LEU A 357 -7.03 -9.44 7.83
C LEU A 357 -8.32 -8.85 7.24
N ILE A 358 -9.10 -9.66 6.51
CA ILE A 358 -10.36 -9.26 5.87
C ILE A 358 -11.50 -9.16 6.87
N ALA A 359 -11.64 -10.14 7.76
CA ALA A 359 -12.62 -10.11 8.84
C ALA A 359 -12.28 -9.05 9.89
N PHE A 360 -11.04 -8.54 9.87
CA PHE A 360 -10.47 -7.71 10.92
C PHE A 360 -10.62 -8.37 12.30
N SER A 361 -10.35 -9.68 12.36
CA SER A 361 -10.48 -10.46 13.59
C SER A 361 -9.34 -10.10 14.54
N LEU A 362 -9.67 -9.55 15.71
CA LEU A 362 -8.70 -9.18 16.74
C LEU A 362 -8.41 -10.33 17.73
N ASP A 363 -9.17 -11.42 17.65
CA ASP A 363 -8.98 -12.59 18.51
C ASP A 363 -8.27 -13.71 17.72
N PRO A 364 -7.00 -14.01 18.04
CA PRO A 364 -6.26 -15.07 17.38
C PRO A 364 -6.75 -16.49 17.73
N LYS A 365 -7.60 -16.65 18.76
CA LYS A 365 -8.12 -17.96 19.22
C LYS A 365 -9.49 -18.31 18.62
N ARG A 366 -10.12 -17.40 17.90
CA ARG A 366 -11.38 -17.70 17.22
C ARG A 366 -11.02 -18.58 16.02
N ASP A 367 -11.31 -19.88 16.12
CA ASP A 367 -11.14 -20.80 14.98
C ASP A 367 -11.73 -20.13 13.74
N GLY A 368 -10.88 -19.89 12.74
CA GLY A 368 -11.24 -19.33 11.43
C GLY A 368 -12.10 -20.32 10.64
N LYS A 369 -13.24 -20.74 11.20
CA LYS A 369 -14.19 -21.69 10.60
C LYS A 369 -14.86 -21.13 9.36
N GLU A 370 -14.80 -19.82 9.13
CA GLU A 370 -15.21 -19.23 7.86
C GLU A 370 -14.12 -19.51 6.82
N VAL A 371 -14.22 -20.69 6.20
CA VAL A 371 -13.51 -20.99 4.96
C VAL A 371 -14.03 -20.02 3.91
N LEU A 372 -13.17 -19.07 3.54
CA LEU A 372 -13.46 -18.13 2.46
C LEU A 372 -13.66 -18.95 1.18
N SER A 373 -14.86 -18.87 0.61
CA SER A 373 -15.23 -19.61 -0.59
C SER A 373 -16.16 -18.77 -1.46
N ARG A 374 -16.13 -19.01 -2.77
CA ARG A 374 -16.99 -18.31 -3.72
C ARG A 374 -18.47 -18.55 -3.40
N SER A 375 -18.85 -19.79 -3.09
CA SER A 375 -20.23 -20.16 -2.77
C SER A 375 -20.73 -19.47 -1.50
N ALA A 376 -19.92 -19.44 -0.44
CA ALA A 376 -20.26 -18.71 0.78
C ALA A 376 -20.43 -17.21 0.48
N LEU A 377 -19.52 -16.60 -0.29
CA LEU A 377 -19.62 -15.21 -0.68
C LEU A 377 -20.91 -14.90 -1.44
N LEU A 378 -21.27 -15.68 -2.46
CA LEU A 378 -22.49 -15.47 -3.24
C LEU A 378 -23.75 -15.62 -2.35
N SER A 379 -23.76 -16.61 -1.45
CA SER A 379 -24.84 -16.75 -0.47
C SER A 379 -24.95 -15.56 0.49
N GLU A 380 -23.81 -14.96 0.85
CA GLU A 380 -23.72 -13.74 1.67
C GLU A 380 -24.28 -12.52 0.91
N LEU A 381 -24.04 -12.40 -0.40
CA LEU A 381 -24.58 -11.31 -1.22
C LEU A 381 -26.11 -11.32 -1.27
N VAL A 382 -26.70 -12.52 -1.40
CA VAL A 382 -28.15 -12.72 -1.42
C VAL A 382 -28.74 -12.43 -0.03
N SER A 383 -28.22 -13.07 1.02
CA SER A 383 -28.75 -12.94 2.38
C SER A 383 -28.65 -11.51 2.94
N LYS A 384 -27.60 -10.76 2.60
CA LYS A 384 -27.43 -9.35 3.00
C LYS A 384 -28.17 -8.34 2.09
N GLY A 385 -28.85 -8.82 1.05
CA GLY A 385 -29.56 -7.97 0.10
C GLY A 385 -28.65 -7.01 -0.68
N ILE A 386 -27.39 -7.40 -0.93
CA ILE A 386 -26.42 -6.58 -1.68
C ILE A 386 -26.85 -6.52 -3.15
N LEU A 387 -27.30 -7.66 -3.69
CA LEU A 387 -27.82 -7.76 -5.07
C LEU A 387 -28.95 -6.76 -5.33
N ALA A 388 -29.85 -6.54 -4.37
CA ALA A 388 -30.96 -5.60 -4.53
C ALA A 388 -30.49 -4.15 -4.75
N CYS A 389 -29.32 -3.77 -4.22
CA CYS A 389 -28.72 -2.45 -4.38
C CYS A 389 -27.90 -2.28 -5.67
N ALA A 390 -27.58 -3.35 -6.39
CA ALA A 390 -26.78 -3.30 -7.61
C ALA A 390 -27.58 -2.74 -8.82
N SER A 391 -26.85 -2.35 -9.86
CA SER A 391 -27.45 -1.90 -11.13
C SER A 391 -28.26 -3.02 -11.80
N PRO A 392 -29.29 -2.67 -12.59
CA PRO A 392 -30.11 -3.67 -13.28
C PRO A 392 -29.27 -4.57 -14.21
N GLU A 393 -28.29 -4.00 -14.91
CA GLU A 393 -27.39 -4.73 -15.80
C GLU A 393 -26.57 -5.78 -15.04
N VAL A 394 -26.08 -5.44 -13.85
CA VAL A 394 -25.30 -6.36 -13.00
C VAL A 394 -26.17 -7.44 -12.37
N LYS A 395 -27.43 -7.13 -12.03
CA LYS A 395 -28.41 -8.12 -11.55
C LYS A 395 -28.74 -9.14 -12.65
N GLU A 396 -28.97 -8.67 -13.86
CA GLU A 396 -29.21 -9.52 -15.03
C GLU A 396 -28.01 -10.42 -15.31
N LEU A 397 -26.79 -9.86 -15.29
CA LEU A 397 -25.55 -10.63 -15.46
C LEU A 397 -25.39 -11.73 -14.41
N TYR A 398 -25.69 -11.43 -13.13
CA TYR A 398 -25.66 -12.42 -12.05
C TYR A 398 -26.63 -13.59 -12.32
N ASN A 399 -27.87 -13.29 -12.73
CA ASN A 399 -28.87 -14.31 -13.04
C ASN A 399 -28.45 -15.17 -14.24
N LEU A 400 -27.96 -14.55 -15.32
CA LEU A 400 -27.50 -15.24 -16.52
C LEU A 400 -26.35 -16.22 -16.24
N LEU A 401 -25.38 -15.83 -15.41
CA LEU A 401 -24.17 -16.62 -15.18
C LEU A 401 -24.31 -17.70 -14.09
N GLU A 402 -25.22 -17.54 -13.12
CA GLU A 402 -25.37 -18.47 -11.99
C GLU A 402 -26.66 -19.29 -12.00
N HIS A 403 -27.72 -18.84 -12.68
CA HIS A 403 -29.04 -19.48 -12.61
C HIS A 403 -29.59 -19.95 -13.95
N GLU A 404 -29.31 -19.23 -15.05
CA GLU A 404 -29.86 -19.59 -16.36
C GLU A 404 -29.01 -20.65 -17.09
N PHE A 405 -29.70 -21.57 -17.76
CA PHE A 405 -29.11 -22.59 -18.62
C PHE A 405 -29.46 -22.30 -20.08
N LEU A 406 -28.55 -21.63 -20.79
CA LEU A 406 -28.75 -21.17 -22.17
C LEU A 406 -27.50 -21.47 -23.01
N PRO A 407 -27.23 -22.74 -23.37
CA PRO A 407 -25.96 -23.15 -23.97
C PRO A 407 -25.62 -22.47 -25.31
N LEU A 408 -26.62 -21.97 -26.05
CA LEU A 408 -26.43 -21.32 -27.35
C LEU A 408 -26.41 -19.79 -27.26
N ASP A 409 -27.22 -19.21 -26.36
CA ASP A 409 -27.48 -17.77 -26.31
C ASP A 409 -26.77 -17.05 -25.15
N LEU A 410 -26.14 -17.79 -24.22
CA LEU A 410 -25.51 -17.18 -23.03
C LEU A 410 -24.50 -16.09 -23.41
N ALA A 411 -23.58 -16.40 -24.33
CA ALA A 411 -22.52 -15.48 -24.69
C ALA A 411 -23.02 -14.24 -25.46
N SER A 412 -24.03 -14.40 -26.32
CA SER A 412 -24.63 -13.29 -27.07
C SER A 412 -25.43 -12.34 -26.17
N ARG A 413 -26.05 -12.84 -25.10
CA ARG A 413 -26.73 -12.02 -24.08
C ARG A 413 -25.78 -11.33 -23.11
N VAL A 414 -24.68 -11.98 -22.74
CA VAL A 414 -23.68 -11.42 -21.82
C VAL A 414 -22.88 -10.28 -22.46
N GLN A 415 -22.55 -10.37 -23.75
CA GLN A 415 -21.73 -9.38 -24.45
C GLN A 415 -22.23 -7.92 -24.35
N PRO A 416 -23.49 -7.57 -24.66
CA PRO A 416 -23.97 -6.19 -24.54
C PRO A 416 -23.97 -5.68 -23.10
N LEU A 417 -24.19 -6.57 -22.11
CA LEU A 417 -24.11 -6.21 -20.69
C LEU A 417 -22.67 -5.90 -20.26
N LEU A 418 -21.68 -6.65 -20.74
CA LEU A 418 -20.28 -6.35 -20.43
C LEU A 418 -19.85 -5.00 -21.03
N VAL A 419 -20.30 -4.67 -22.24
CA VAL A 419 -20.04 -3.36 -22.87
C VAL A 419 -20.70 -2.22 -22.10
N SER A 420 -21.94 -2.39 -21.62
CA SER A 420 -22.60 -1.36 -20.82
C SER A 420 -21.90 -1.16 -19.47
N ILE A 421 -21.50 -2.24 -18.79
CA ILE A 421 -20.75 -2.21 -17.53
C ILE A 421 -19.37 -1.56 -17.69
N ALA A 422 -18.68 -1.80 -18.81
CA ALA A 422 -17.35 -1.22 -19.06
C ALA A 422 -17.34 0.31 -19.04
N ASN A 423 -18.46 0.95 -19.44
CA ASN A 423 -18.61 2.40 -19.46
C ASN A 423 -18.99 3.00 -18.10
N VAL A 424 -19.27 2.16 -17.10
CA VAL A 424 -19.65 2.61 -15.76
C VAL A 424 -18.40 2.74 -14.89
N GLY A 425 -18.14 3.97 -14.46
CA GLY A 425 -17.08 4.30 -13.52
C GLY A 425 -17.39 5.58 -12.76
N GLY A 426 -16.75 5.76 -11.62
CA GLY A 426 -16.92 6.99 -10.84
C GLY A 426 -16.08 7.04 -9.58
N LYS A 427 -15.84 8.27 -9.12
CA LYS A 427 -15.31 8.53 -7.79
C LYS A 427 -16.45 8.46 -6.79
N ILE A 428 -16.25 7.72 -5.71
CA ILE A 428 -17.21 7.66 -4.60
C ILE A 428 -17.17 9.02 -3.91
N SER A 429 -18.23 9.82 -4.08
CA SER A 429 -18.27 11.22 -3.63
C SER A 429 -18.11 11.34 -2.11
N SER A 430 -18.59 10.31 -1.40
CA SER A 430 -18.59 10.23 0.05
C SER A 430 -17.29 9.68 0.66
N ALA A 431 -16.30 9.30 -0.16
CA ALA A 431 -14.99 8.81 0.30
C ALA A 431 -13.86 9.23 -0.67
N PRO A 432 -13.41 10.50 -0.64
CA PRO A 432 -12.44 11.05 -1.61
C PRO A 432 -11.04 10.41 -1.55
N SER A 433 -10.74 9.67 -0.47
CA SER A 433 -9.51 8.91 -0.31
C SER A 433 -9.54 7.53 -1.00
N VAL A 434 -10.70 7.12 -1.54
CA VAL A 434 -10.89 5.90 -2.30
C VAL A 434 -10.60 6.19 -3.77
N PRO A 435 -9.70 5.42 -4.40
CA PRO A 435 -9.42 5.60 -5.82
C PRO A 435 -10.64 5.31 -6.69
N GLU A 436 -10.65 5.91 -7.87
CA GLU A 436 -11.77 5.81 -8.79
C GLU A 436 -12.10 4.35 -9.10
N VAL A 437 -13.38 4.01 -8.96
CA VAL A 437 -13.86 2.66 -9.24
C VAL A 437 -14.29 2.63 -10.69
N GLN A 438 -13.57 1.87 -11.51
CA GLN A 438 -13.95 1.58 -12.88
C GLN A 438 -14.37 0.13 -12.96
N LEU A 439 -15.58 -0.14 -13.44
CA LEU A 439 -16.08 -1.52 -13.54
C LEU A 439 -15.45 -2.29 -14.71
N SER A 440 -14.81 -1.57 -15.64
CA SER A 440 -14.02 -2.14 -16.75
C SER A 440 -12.95 -3.13 -16.30
N TYR A 441 -12.40 -2.96 -15.08
CA TYR A 441 -11.39 -3.88 -14.54
C TYR A 441 -11.90 -5.31 -14.34
N PHE A 442 -13.21 -5.52 -14.18
CA PHE A 442 -13.79 -6.85 -14.00
C PHE A 442 -14.08 -7.55 -15.33
N VAL A 443 -14.18 -6.81 -16.44
CA VAL A 443 -14.63 -7.32 -17.74
C VAL A 443 -13.81 -8.54 -18.21
N PRO A 444 -12.45 -8.52 -18.21
CA PRO A 444 -11.68 -9.68 -18.68
C PRO A 444 -11.93 -10.95 -17.84
N ALA A 445 -12.12 -10.80 -16.53
CA ALA A 445 -12.41 -11.93 -15.65
C ALA A 445 -13.84 -12.46 -15.87
N LEU A 446 -14.78 -11.58 -16.17
CA LEU A 446 -16.17 -11.94 -16.47
C LEU A 446 -16.31 -12.59 -17.85
N GLU A 447 -15.56 -12.15 -18.86
CA GLU A 447 -15.47 -12.82 -20.16
C GLU A 447 -14.93 -14.26 -20.00
N LYS A 448 -13.90 -14.43 -19.16
CA LYS A 448 -13.37 -15.75 -18.81
C LYS A 448 -14.43 -16.60 -18.09
N LEU A 449 -15.17 -16.03 -17.13
CA LEU A 449 -16.26 -16.74 -16.45
C LEU A 449 -17.38 -17.15 -17.42
N ALA A 450 -17.83 -16.24 -18.28
CA ALA A 450 -18.88 -16.51 -19.27
C ALA A 450 -18.47 -17.65 -20.21
N THR A 451 -17.20 -17.65 -20.64
CA THR A 451 -16.61 -18.74 -21.43
C THR A 451 -16.63 -20.07 -20.66
N LEU A 452 -16.21 -20.07 -19.40
CA LEU A 452 -16.22 -21.28 -18.56
C LEU A 452 -17.62 -21.83 -18.33
N ARG A 453 -18.60 -20.96 -18.08
CA ARG A 453 -20.01 -21.35 -17.91
C ARG A 453 -20.60 -21.89 -19.21
N LEU A 454 -20.32 -21.25 -20.34
CA LEU A 454 -20.74 -21.74 -21.64
C LEU A 454 -20.17 -23.15 -21.92
N LEU A 455 -18.87 -23.35 -21.71
CA LEU A 455 -18.23 -24.66 -21.90
C LEU A 455 -18.84 -25.72 -20.98
N GLN A 456 -19.14 -25.36 -19.72
CA GLN A 456 -19.82 -26.24 -18.78
C GLN A 456 -21.21 -26.64 -19.28
N GLN A 457 -22.03 -25.66 -19.71
CA GLN A 457 -23.38 -25.91 -20.24
C GLN A 457 -23.35 -26.74 -21.53
N VAL A 458 -22.45 -26.42 -22.46
CA VAL A 458 -22.29 -27.16 -23.72
C VAL A 458 -21.84 -28.60 -23.47
N SER A 459 -20.93 -28.82 -22.50
CA SER A 459 -20.45 -30.17 -22.15
C SER A 459 -21.55 -31.10 -21.61
N GLN A 460 -22.63 -30.54 -21.05
CA GLN A 460 -23.77 -31.31 -20.55
C GLN A 460 -24.76 -31.70 -21.66
N VAL A 461 -24.77 -30.99 -22.79
CA VAL A 461 -25.74 -31.18 -23.88
C VAL A 461 -25.13 -31.89 -25.09
N TYR A 462 -23.85 -31.62 -25.38
CA TYR A 462 -23.18 -32.12 -26.57
C TYR A 462 -22.08 -33.10 -26.19
N GLN A 463 -21.99 -34.21 -26.92
CA GLN A 463 -20.87 -35.16 -26.78
C GLN A 463 -19.69 -34.80 -27.68
N THR A 464 -19.95 -34.29 -28.89
CA THR A 464 -18.92 -33.86 -29.84
C THR A 464 -19.34 -32.57 -30.52
N MET A 465 -18.39 -31.65 -30.73
CA MET A 465 -18.66 -30.37 -31.37
C MET A 465 -17.47 -29.90 -32.21
N LYS A 466 -17.71 -29.26 -33.36
CA LYS A 466 -16.62 -28.70 -34.17
C LYS A 466 -16.02 -27.47 -33.51
N ILE A 467 -14.70 -27.33 -33.56
CA ILE A 467 -13.95 -26.17 -33.02
C ILE A 467 -14.47 -24.86 -33.64
N ALA A 468 -14.73 -24.86 -34.96
CA ALA A 468 -15.26 -23.69 -35.66
C ALA A 468 -16.65 -23.24 -35.19
N VAL A 469 -17.49 -24.16 -34.68
CA VAL A 469 -18.79 -23.81 -34.11
C VAL A 469 -18.59 -23.23 -32.72
N LEU A 470 -17.74 -23.85 -31.89
CA LEU A 470 -17.44 -23.37 -30.54
C LEU A 470 -16.85 -21.96 -30.56
N SER A 471 -15.92 -21.71 -31.48
CA SER A 471 -15.29 -20.39 -31.65
C SER A 471 -16.28 -19.32 -32.09
N LYS A 472 -17.35 -19.67 -32.83
CA LYS A 472 -18.42 -18.70 -33.19
C LYS A 472 -19.37 -18.41 -32.03
N MET A 473 -19.53 -19.37 -31.11
CA MET A 473 -20.38 -19.20 -29.94
C MET A 473 -19.75 -18.31 -28.86
N ILE A 474 -18.42 -18.21 -28.83
CA ILE A 474 -17.68 -17.38 -27.86
C ILE A 474 -17.16 -16.13 -28.59
N PRO A 475 -17.83 -14.97 -28.49
CA PRO A 475 -17.42 -13.75 -29.18
C PRO A 475 -16.27 -13.03 -28.47
N PHE A 476 -15.90 -13.44 -27.26
CA PHE A 476 -14.95 -12.75 -26.40
C PHE A 476 -13.49 -13.04 -26.74
N PHE A 477 -13.20 -14.26 -27.21
CA PHE A 477 -11.84 -14.78 -27.33
C PHE A 477 -11.66 -15.65 -28.56
N ASP A 478 -10.46 -15.60 -29.12
CA ASP A 478 -10.03 -16.59 -30.11
C ASP A 478 -9.91 -17.98 -29.48
N PHE A 479 -10.07 -19.01 -30.30
CA PHE A 479 -10.04 -20.40 -29.83
C PHE A 479 -8.76 -20.75 -29.06
N SER A 480 -7.60 -20.19 -29.40
CA SER A 480 -6.35 -20.45 -28.66
C SER A 480 -6.41 -20.01 -27.19
N VAL A 481 -7.11 -18.91 -26.89
CA VAL A 481 -7.32 -18.45 -25.51
C VAL A 481 -8.38 -19.31 -24.83
N VAL A 482 -9.46 -19.64 -25.54
CA VAL A 482 -10.50 -20.57 -25.05
C VAL A 482 -9.87 -21.91 -24.67
N GLU A 483 -9.02 -22.47 -25.52
CA GLU A 483 -8.31 -23.73 -25.29
C GLU A 483 -7.45 -23.66 -24.03
N LYS A 484 -6.68 -22.58 -23.84
CA LYS A 484 -5.90 -22.36 -22.61
C LYS A 484 -6.79 -22.33 -21.36
N VAL A 485 -7.91 -21.62 -21.43
CA VAL A 485 -8.89 -21.55 -20.32
C VAL A 485 -9.53 -22.92 -20.04
N SER A 486 -9.82 -23.69 -21.09
CA SER A 486 -10.34 -25.05 -20.97
C SER A 486 -9.34 -26.00 -20.35
N VAL A 487 -8.06 -25.93 -20.71
CA VAL A 487 -7.00 -26.76 -20.11
C VAL A 487 -6.88 -26.52 -18.61
N ASP A 488 -6.91 -25.25 -18.18
CA ASP A 488 -6.92 -24.90 -16.75
C ASP A 488 -8.16 -25.49 -16.04
N ALA A 489 -9.33 -25.40 -16.67
CA ALA A 489 -10.58 -25.96 -16.13
C ALA A 489 -10.55 -27.49 -16.03
N ILE A 490 -10.00 -28.19 -17.03
CA ILE A 490 -9.84 -29.64 -17.03
C ILE A 490 -8.88 -30.06 -15.92
N LYS A 491 -7.75 -29.35 -15.75
CA LYS A 491 -6.78 -29.63 -14.69
C LYS A 491 -7.41 -29.55 -13.29
N SER A 492 -8.36 -28.65 -13.09
CA SER A 492 -9.10 -28.49 -11.83
C SER A 492 -10.37 -29.36 -11.73
N ASN A 493 -10.54 -30.34 -12.64
CA ASN A 493 -11.71 -31.21 -12.72
C ASN A 493 -13.05 -30.46 -12.82
N PHE A 494 -13.06 -29.28 -13.44
CA PHE A 494 -14.27 -28.47 -13.61
C PHE A 494 -15.08 -28.90 -14.85
N ILE A 495 -14.41 -29.31 -15.92
CA ILE A 495 -15.02 -29.76 -17.17
C ILE A 495 -14.25 -30.96 -17.70
N ALA A 496 -14.96 -32.00 -18.16
CA ALA A 496 -14.39 -33.12 -18.89
C ALA A 496 -14.44 -32.84 -20.41
N MET A 497 -13.30 -32.50 -20.99
CA MET A 497 -13.19 -32.11 -22.41
C MET A 497 -11.85 -32.58 -23.00
N ARG A 498 -11.85 -33.03 -24.26
CA ARG A 498 -10.66 -33.36 -25.06
C ARG A 498 -10.72 -32.63 -26.39
N VAL A 499 -9.60 -32.05 -26.83
CA VAL A 499 -9.49 -31.33 -28.11
C VAL A 499 -8.76 -32.23 -29.12
N ASP A 500 -9.42 -32.50 -30.24
CA ASP A 500 -8.85 -33.20 -31.39
C ASP A 500 -8.58 -32.19 -32.52
N HIS A 501 -7.32 -31.76 -32.61
CA HIS A 501 -6.86 -30.83 -33.64
C HIS A 501 -6.81 -31.46 -35.04
N GLN A 502 -6.65 -32.79 -35.17
CA GLN A 502 -6.60 -33.44 -36.48
C GLN A 502 -7.96 -33.40 -37.16
N ASN A 503 -9.02 -33.67 -36.41
CA ASN A 503 -10.40 -33.65 -36.91
C ASN A 503 -11.10 -32.30 -36.71
N GLY A 504 -10.45 -31.33 -36.06
CA GLY A 504 -11.02 -30.01 -35.78
C GLY A 504 -12.24 -30.06 -34.85
N ALA A 505 -12.23 -30.98 -33.87
CA ALA A 505 -13.36 -31.30 -33.01
C ALA A 505 -13.01 -31.25 -31.52
N VAL A 506 -14.01 -30.96 -30.71
CA VAL A 506 -13.99 -31.01 -29.25
C VAL A 506 -14.91 -32.13 -28.81
N LEU A 507 -14.39 -33.03 -27.98
CA LEU A 507 -15.11 -34.16 -27.40
C LEU A 507 -15.37 -33.83 -25.93
N PHE A 508 -16.63 -33.91 -25.51
CA PHE A 508 -17.05 -33.68 -24.12
C PHE A 508 -17.41 -35.01 -23.45
N GLY A 509 -17.12 -35.10 -22.15
CA GLY A 509 -17.36 -36.28 -21.32
C GLY A 509 -16.10 -37.11 -21.05
N SER A 510 -16.15 -37.90 -19.98
CA SER A 510 -15.15 -38.94 -19.71
C SER A 510 -15.50 -40.19 -20.53
N LEU A 511 -14.55 -40.68 -21.32
CA LEU A 511 -14.61 -42.03 -21.89
C LEU A 511 -14.22 -43.11 -20.87
N ASP A 512 -14.01 -42.71 -19.61
CA ASP A 512 -13.48 -43.55 -18.54
C ASP A 512 -14.60 -44.02 -17.60
N LEU A 513 -14.42 -45.23 -17.03
CA LEU A 513 -15.33 -45.94 -16.12
C LEU A 513 -15.72 -45.15 -14.84
N GLU A 514 -15.07 -44.02 -14.58
CA GLU A 514 -15.27 -43.14 -13.41
C GLU A 514 -16.24 -41.97 -13.68
N SER A 515 -17.07 -42.01 -14.72
CA SER A 515 -18.06 -40.94 -14.95
C SER A 515 -19.04 -40.82 -13.77
N ASP A 516 -19.36 -39.60 -13.32
CA ASP A 516 -20.33 -39.31 -12.24
C ASP A 516 -21.70 -39.96 -12.50
N THR A 517 -22.09 -40.11 -13.77
CA THR A 517 -23.30 -40.82 -14.20
C THR A 517 -23.28 -42.30 -13.84
N LEU A 518 -22.13 -42.98 -13.95
CA LEU A 518 -21.95 -44.38 -13.53
C LEU A 518 -21.87 -44.52 -12.01
N GLN A 519 -21.28 -43.56 -11.28
CA GLN A 519 -21.23 -43.59 -9.82
C GLN A 519 -22.61 -43.39 -9.17
N GLY A 520 -23.48 -42.56 -9.77
CA GLY A 520 -24.82 -42.28 -9.26
C GLY A 520 -25.89 -43.33 -9.57
N HIS A 521 -25.62 -44.29 -10.46
CA HIS A 521 -26.60 -45.30 -10.86
C HIS A 521 -27.05 -46.22 -9.72
N LEU A 522 -26.20 -46.50 -8.72
CA LEU A 522 -26.57 -47.31 -7.55
C LEU A 522 -27.38 -46.53 -6.50
N THR A 523 -27.36 -45.20 -6.52
CA THR A 523 -28.15 -44.35 -5.63
C THR A 523 -29.51 -43.95 -6.21
N LEU A 524 -29.70 -44.14 -7.53
CA LEU A 524 -30.94 -43.86 -8.26
C LEU A 524 -31.83 -45.10 -8.47
N LEU A 525 -31.28 -46.31 -8.24
CA LEU A 525 -32.00 -47.57 -8.09
C LEU A 525 -32.47 -47.73 -6.64
#